data_AF-U6DF75-F1
#
_entry.id   AF-U6DF75-F1
#
_cell.length_a   1.000
_cell.length_b   1.000
_cell.length_c   1.000
_cell.angle_alpha   90.00
_cell.angle_beta   90.00
_cell.angle_gamma   90.00
#
_symmetry.space_group_name_H-M   'P 1'
#
loop_
_entity.id
_entity.type
_entity.pdbx_description
1 polymer ?
#
loop_
_entity_poly.entity_id
_entity_poly.type
_entity_poly.pdbx_seq_one_letter_code
_entity_poly.pdbx_strand_id
1 'polypeptide(L)'
;LSPEAAYDVLSVADMYLLPGLKRLCGRSLAQLLDEDSVVGVWRVAKLFRLARLEDQCTEYMAKVIEKLVEREDFVDAVREEAAAVAARQETDSIPLVDDIRFHVASTVQTYSAIEEAQQRLRALEDLLVSIGLDC
;
A
#
# COMPACT_ATOMS: atom_id res chain seq x y z
N LEU A 1 3.12 21.24 3.22
CA LEU A 1 2.28 21.08 4.43
C LEU A 1 2.96 20.06 5.32
N SER A 2 2.92 20.21 6.64
CA SER A 2 3.28 19.09 7.52
C SER A 2 2.30 17.93 7.27
N PRO A 3 2.70 16.67 7.49
CA PRO A 3 1.82 15.51 7.36
C PRO A 3 0.52 15.67 8.17
N GLU A 4 0.63 16.11 9.42
CA GLU A 4 -0.51 16.36 10.33
C GLU A 4 -1.52 17.33 9.71
N ALA A 5 -1.06 18.49 9.24
CA ALA A 5 -1.91 19.47 8.60
C ALA A 5 -2.53 18.94 7.30
N ALA A 6 -1.83 18.06 6.56
CA ALA A 6 -2.38 17.44 5.36
C ALA A 6 -3.52 16.47 5.69
N TYR A 7 -3.46 15.74 6.80
CA TYR A 7 -4.54 14.87 7.27
C TYR A 7 -5.77 15.65 7.75
N ASP A 8 -5.56 16.73 8.50
CA ASP A 8 -6.66 17.60 8.94
C ASP A 8 -7.39 18.22 7.75
N VAL A 9 -6.63 18.77 6.80
CA VAL A 9 -7.19 19.37 5.59
C VAL A 9 -7.86 18.31 4.72
N LEU A 10 -7.32 17.09 4.63
CA LEU A 10 -7.95 15.99 3.91
C LEU A 10 -9.31 15.63 4.51
N SER A 11 -9.39 15.55 5.84
CA SER A 11 -10.63 15.22 6.57
C SER A 11 -11.71 16.27 6.32
N VAL A 12 -11.34 17.55 6.41
CA VAL A 12 -12.24 18.68 6.10
C VAL A 12 -12.63 18.67 4.62
N ALA A 13 -11.68 18.47 3.72
CA ALA A 13 -11.96 18.42 2.28
C ALA A 13 -12.94 17.30 1.91
N ASP A 14 -12.86 16.15 2.57
CA ASP A 14 -13.81 15.06 2.37
C ASP A 14 -15.20 15.39 2.94
N MET A 15 -15.26 15.89 4.17
CA MET A 15 -16.51 16.29 4.84
C MET A 15 -17.30 17.33 4.03
N TYR A 16 -16.61 18.31 3.44
CA TYR A 16 -17.21 19.37 2.63
C TYR A 16 -17.31 19.03 1.14
N LEU A 17 -17.01 17.78 0.74
CA LEU A 17 -17.09 17.30 -0.64
C LEU A 17 -16.31 18.19 -1.61
N LEU A 18 -15.06 18.51 -1.26
CA LEU A 18 -14.13 19.33 -2.03
C LEU A 18 -13.11 18.46 -2.78
N PRO A 19 -13.48 17.81 -3.91
CA PRO A 19 -12.64 16.82 -4.58
C PRO A 19 -11.31 17.38 -5.09
N GLY A 20 -11.28 18.67 -5.46
CA GLY A 20 -10.05 19.34 -5.87
C GLY A 20 -9.02 19.44 -4.74
N LEU A 21 -9.47 19.85 -3.55
CA LEU A 21 -8.63 19.98 -2.36
C LEU A 21 -8.21 18.61 -1.83
N LYS A 22 -9.12 17.65 -1.80
CA LYS A 22 -8.86 16.25 -1.46
C LYS A 22 -7.75 15.63 -2.31
N ARG A 23 -7.81 15.82 -3.64
CA ARG A 23 -6.74 15.38 -4.56
C ARG A 23 -5.41 16.09 -4.32
N LEU A 24 -5.44 17.38 -3.96
CA LEU A 24 -4.21 18.14 -3.64
C LEU A 24 -3.56 17.60 -2.36
N CYS A 25 -4.35 17.30 -1.33
CA CYS A 25 -3.86 16.67 -0.10
C CYS A 25 -3.23 15.31 -0.41
N GLY A 26 -3.90 14.47 -1.21
CA GLY A 26 -3.36 13.18 -1.62
C GLY A 26 -2.01 13.30 -2.34
N ARG A 27 -1.87 14.26 -3.28
CA ARG A 27 -0.58 14.55 -3.93
C ARG A 27 0.50 15.01 -2.97
N SER A 28 0.15 15.81 -1.97
CA SER A 28 1.12 16.27 -0.96
C SER A 28 1.58 15.12 -0.07
N LEU A 29 0.67 14.21 0.32
CA LEU A 29 1.02 13.02 1.11
C LEU A 29 1.92 12.07 0.32
N ALA A 30 1.66 11.87 -0.98
CA ALA A 30 2.50 11.04 -1.84
C ALA A 30 3.97 11.51 -1.92
N GLN A 31 4.22 12.82 -1.77
CA GLN A 31 5.58 13.38 -1.79
C GLN A 31 6.36 13.13 -0.49
N LEU A 32 5.69 12.68 0.56
CA LEU A 32 6.24 12.48 1.90
C LEU A 32 6.32 10.99 2.26
N LEU A 33 6.12 10.09 1.29
CA LEU A 33 6.21 8.66 1.52
C LEU A 33 7.64 8.26 1.86
N ASP A 34 7.78 7.56 2.97
CA ASP A 34 8.98 6.88 3.42
C ASP A 34 8.63 5.49 3.97
N GLU A 35 9.66 4.72 4.33
CA GLU A 35 9.50 3.36 4.87
C GLU A 35 8.61 3.33 6.12
N ASP A 36 8.62 4.41 6.92
CA ASP A 36 7.91 4.49 8.19
C ASP A 36 6.44 4.91 8.06
N SER A 37 6.14 5.74 7.07
CA SER A 37 4.83 6.36 6.89
C SER A 37 3.96 5.68 5.83
N VAL A 38 4.55 4.92 4.90
CA VAL A 38 3.84 4.42 3.71
C VAL A 38 2.61 3.58 4.06
N VAL A 39 2.68 2.72 5.08
CA VAL A 39 1.54 1.89 5.52
C VAL A 39 0.42 2.75 6.09
N GLY A 40 0.77 3.74 6.93
CA GLY A 40 -0.20 4.68 7.49
C GLY A 40 -0.86 5.56 6.42
N VAL A 41 -0.07 6.07 5.48
CA VAL A 41 -0.58 6.88 4.36
C VAL A 41 -1.48 6.04 3.44
N TRP A 42 -1.14 4.78 3.17
CA TRP A 42 -1.97 3.86 2.41
C TRP A 42 -3.33 3.61 3.09
N ARG A 43 -3.35 3.36 4.41
CA ARG A 43 -4.60 3.20 5.18
C ARG A 43 -5.48 4.45 5.07
N VAL A 44 -4.88 5.64 5.17
CA VAL A 44 -5.59 6.92 4.98
C VAL A 44 -6.12 7.04 3.55
N ALA A 45 -5.30 6.70 2.55
CA ALA A 45 -5.69 6.74 1.15
C ALA A 45 -6.93 5.88 0.91
N LYS A 46 -6.93 4.65 1.43
CA LYS A 46 -8.05 3.72 1.37
C LYS A 46 -9.30 4.24 2.08
N LEU A 47 -9.15 4.74 3.31
CA LEU A 47 -10.25 5.32 4.10
C LEU A 47 -10.95 6.45 3.33
N PHE A 48 -10.17 7.32 2.70
CA PHE A 48 -10.68 8.44 1.92
C PHE A 48 -10.89 8.09 0.44
N ARG A 49 -10.76 6.83 0.01
CA ARG A 49 -10.95 6.40 -1.40
C ARG A 49 -10.11 7.24 -2.38
N LEU A 50 -8.83 7.40 -2.07
CA LEU A 50 -7.85 8.12 -2.89
C LEU A 50 -7.08 7.14 -3.77
N ALA A 51 -7.75 6.56 -4.77
CA ALA A 51 -7.18 5.49 -5.62
C ALA A 51 -5.77 5.79 -6.17
N ARG A 52 -5.50 7.04 -6.59
CA ARG A 52 -4.16 7.43 -7.07
C ARG A 52 -3.11 7.41 -5.96
N LEU A 53 -3.46 7.80 -4.73
CA LEU A 53 -2.53 7.74 -3.61
C LEU A 53 -2.33 6.29 -3.15
N GLU A 54 -3.37 5.46 -3.19
CA GLU A 54 -3.28 4.02 -2.92
C GLU A 54 -2.25 3.37 -3.85
N ASP A 55 -2.39 3.56 -5.17
CA ASP A 55 -1.45 3.10 -6.21
C ASP A 55 -0.02 3.60 -5.98
N GLN A 56 0.15 4.87 -5.62
CA GLN A 56 1.48 5.42 -5.30
C GLN A 56 2.09 4.80 -4.04
N CYS A 57 1.28 4.45 -3.05
CA CYS A 57 1.75 3.76 -1.85
C CYS A 57 2.17 2.33 -2.19
N THR A 58 1.36 1.58 -2.93
CA THR A 58 1.69 0.20 -3.32
C THR A 58 2.89 0.14 -4.27
N GLU A 59 3.06 1.13 -5.14
CA GLU A 59 4.26 1.29 -5.96
C GLU A 59 5.52 1.53 -5.10
N TYR A 60 5.40 2.35 -4.05
CA TYR A 60 6.51 2.57 -3.11
C TYR A 60 6.79 1.30 -2.30
N MET A 61 5.75 0.66 -1.74
CA MET A 61 5.87 -0.58 -0.97
C MET A 61 6.57 -1.68 -1.78
N ALA A 62 6.23 -1.84 -3.06
CA ALA A 62 6.88 -2.78 -3.95
C ALA A 62 8.40 -2.54 -4.08
N LYS A 63 8.88 -1.30 -3.99
CA LYS A 63 10.32 -0.98 -4.07
C LYS A 63 11.07 -1.35 -2.79
N VAL A 64 10.40 -1.30 -1.64
CA VAL A 64 11.00 -1.50 -0.31
C VAL A 64 10.46 -2.74 0.41
N ILE A 65 9.82 -3.66 -0.32
CA ILE A 65 9.06 -4.77 0.28
C ILE A 65 9.91 -5.66 1.18
N GLU A 66 11.18 -5.88 0.83
CA GLU A 66 12.13 -6.66 1.65
C GLU A 66 12.30 -6.14 3.08
N LYS A 67 12.12 -4.83 3.28
CA LYS A 67 12.14 -4.22 4.62
C LYS A 67 10.75 -4.17 5.26
N LEU A 68 9.71 -3.99 4.45
CA LEU A 68 8.35 -3.88 4.95
C LEU A 68 7.83 -5.20 5.53
N VAL A 69 8.24 -6.34 4.97
CA VAL A 69 7.79 -7.65 5.47
C VAL A 69 8.22 -7.94 6.90
N GLU A 70 9.26 -7.29 7.40
CA GLU A 70 9.72 -7.43 8.80
C GLU A 70 8.94 -6.54 9.78
N ARG A 71 8.10 -5.62 9.28
CA ARG A 71 7.41 -4.64 10.11
C ARG A 71 6.01 -5.10 10.49
N GLU A 72 5.70 -4.97 11.78
CA GLU A 72 4.40 -5.35 12.35
C GLU A 72 3.24 -4.54 11.74
N ASP A 73 3.43 -3.25 11.46
CA ASP A 73 2.39 -2.40 10.88
C ASP A 73 1.93 -2.86 9.49
N PHE A 74 2.88 -3.33 8.67
CA PHE A 74 2.60 -3.92 7.36
C PHE A 74 1.93 -5.29 7.50
N VAL A 75 2.41 -6.14 8.41
CA VAL A 75 1.78 -7.45 8.68
C VAL A 75 0.31 -7.28 9.10
N ASP A 76 0.03 -6.31 9.98
CA ASP A 76 -1.32 -6.01 10.41
C ASP A 76 -2.19 -5.50 9.27
N ALA A 77 -1.65 -4.66 8.39
CA ALA A 77 -2.38 -4.19 7.20
C ALA A 77 -2.75 -5.36 6.27
N VAL A 78 -1.83 -6.31 6.03
CA VAL A 78 -2.12 -7.51 5.23
C VAL A 78 -3.20 -8.38 5.88
N ARG A 79 -3.15 -8.57 7.20
CA ARG A 79 -4.16 -9.32 7.95
C ARG A 79 -5.53 -8.67 7.93
N GLU A 80 -5.59 -7.35 8.08
CA GLU A 80 -6.82 -6.56 7.99
C GLU A 80 -7.47 -6.75 6.61
N GLU A 81 -6.69 -6.69 5.54
CA GLU A 81 -7.17 -6.92 4.18
C GLU A 81 -7.66 -8.35 3.98
N ALA A 82 -6.87 -9.34 4.43
CA ALA A 82 -7.24 -10.75 4.35
C ALA A 82 -8.56 -11.03 5.07
N ALA A 83 -8.75 -10.45 6.26
CA ALA A 83 -10.00 -10.57 7.01
C ALA A 83 -11.17 -9.91 6.30
N ALA A 84 -10.95 -8.74 5.68
CA ALA A 84 -11.99 -8.01 4.95
C ALA A 84 -12.47 -8.78 3.71
N VAL A 85 -11.58 -9.46 2.98
CA VAL A 85 -11.96 -10.29 1.83
C VAL A 85 -12.57 -11.63 2.24
N ALA A 86 -12.09 -12.25 3.32
CA ALA A 86 -12.68 -13.46 3.86
C ALA A 86 -14.13 -13.24 4.31
N ALA A 87 -14.43 -12.09 4.92
CA ALA A 87 -15.79 -11.71 5.28
C ALA A 87 -16.73 -11.55 4.05
N ARG A 88 -16.15 -11.28 2.87
CA ARG A 88 -16.88 -11.15 1.59
C ARG A 88 -16.92 -12.43 0.77
N GLN A 89 -16.31 -13.52 1.24
CA GLN A 89 -16.14 -14.79 0.50
C GLN A 89 -15.26 -14.66 -0.76
N GLU A 90 -14.40 -13.63 -0.81
CA GLU A 90 -13.44 -13.34 -1.89
C GLU A 90 -12.03 -13.80 -1.46
N THR A 91 -11.89 -15.04 -0.99
CA THR A 91 -10.65 -15.54 -0.35
C THR A 91 -9.50 -15.82 -1.32
N ASP A 92 -9.69 -15.54 -2.61
CA ASP A 92 -8.72 -15.81 -3.67
C ASP A 92 -7.71 -14.66 -3.86
N SER A 93 -7.99 -13.47 -3.33
CA SER A 93 -7.18 -12.28 -3.57
C SER A 93 -7.10 -11.39 -2.33
N ILE A 94 -5.91 -10.90 -2.00
CA ILE A 94 -5.71 -9.86 -0.98
C ILE A 94 -5.32 -8.58 -1.74
N PRO A 95 -6.20 -7.56 -1.85
CA PRO A 95 -5.99 -6.42 -2.73
C PRO A 95 -4.62 -5.74 -2.57
N LEU A 96 -4.20 -5.49 -1.31
CA LEU A 96 -2.88 -4.92 -1.02
C LEU A 96 -1.73 -5.77 -1.58
N VAL A 97 -1.81 -7.09 -1.47
CA VAL A 97 -0.79 -8.03 -1.94
C VAL A 97 -0.76 -8.03 -3.46
N ASP A 98 -1.93 -8.04 -4.11
CA ASP A 98 -2.03 -8.09 -5.56
C ASP A 98 -1.53 -6.80 -6.22
N ASP A 99 -1.84 -5.65 -5.63
CA ASP A 99 -1.31 -4.35 -6.07
C ASP A 99 0.21 -4.32 -5.96
N ILE A 100 0.78 -4.79 -4.83
CA ILE A 100 2.24 -4.87 -4.67
C ILE A 100 2.85 -5.83 -5.70
N ARG A 101 2.29 -7.03 -5.90
CA ARG A 101 2.74 -8.01 -6.91
C ARG A 101 2.72 -7.38 -8.30
N PHE A 102 1.67 -6.64 -8.65
CA PHE A 102 1.56 -5.92 -9.91
C PHE A 102 2.69 -4.89 -10.10
N HIS A 103 2.99 -4.08 -9.08
CA HIS A 103 4.07 -3.10 -9.16
C HIS A 103 5.47 -3.73 -9.22
N VAL A 104 5.71 -4.82 -8.50
CA VAL A 104 6.96 -5.57 -8.59
C VAL A 104 7.15 -6.12 -10.00
N ALA A 105 6.12 -6.75 -10.58
CA ALA A 105 6.19 -7.31 -11.92
C ALA A 105 6.34 -6.25 -13.04
N SER A 106 5.68 -5.10 -12.89
CA SER A 106 5.69 -4.03 -13.90
C SER A 106 7.01 -3.24 -13.97
N THR A 107 7.88 -3.37 -12.96
CA THR A 107 9.19 -2.68 -12.92
C THR A 107 10.28 -3.40 -13.73
N VAL A 108 10.01 -4.63 -14.19
CA VAL A 108 10.99 -5.51 -14.83
C VAL A 108 11.27 -5.08 -16.29
N GLN A 109 12.44 -4.48 -16.54
CA GLN A 109 12.88 -4.06 -17.88
C GLN A 109 14.23 -4.65 -18.32
N THR A 110 14.99 -5.22 -17.40
CA THR A 110 16.35 -5.76 -17.63
C THR A 110 16.54 -7.08 -16.88
N TYR A 111 17.57 -7.85 -17.22
CA TYR A 111 17.85 -9.13 -16.56
C TYR A 111 18.11 -8.96 -15.04
N SER A 112 18.86 -7.94 -14.63
CA SER A 112 19.07 -7.64 -13.21
C SER A 112 17.77 -7.27 -12.49
N ALA A 113 16.86 -6.56 -13.17
CA ALA A 113 15.55 -6.22 -12.61
C ALA A 113 14.64 -7.45 -12.46
N ILE A 114 14.86 -8.52 -13.24
CA ILE A 114 14.13 -9.79 -13.08
C ILE A 114 14.52 -10.45 -11.74
N GLU A 115 15.81 -10.53 -11.44
CA GLU A 115 16.29 -11.15 -10.20
C GLU A 115 15.81 -10.37 -8.97
N GLU A 116 15.92 -9.04 -8.98
CA GLU A 116 15.41 -8.19 -7.90
C GLU A 116 13.89 -8.34 -7.72
N ALA A 117 13.11 -8.38 -8.81
CA ALA A 117 11.68 -8.58 -8.73
C ALA A 117 11.33 -9.96 -8.15
N GLN A 118 12.05 -11.01 -8.54
CA GLN A 118 11.86 -12.35 -7.96
C GLN A 118 12.18 -12.37 -6.47
N GLN A 119 13.24 -11.70 -6.04
CA GLN A 119 13.59 -11.60 -4.62
C GLN A 119 12.49 -10.89 -3.81
N ARG A 120 11.98 -9.78 -4.33
CA ARG A 120 10.87 -9.02 -3.73
C ARG A 120 9.57 -9.83 -3.64
N LEU A 121 9.23 -10.57 -4.70
CA LEU A 121 8.07 -11.46 -4.69
C LEU A 121 8.23 -12.58 -3.66
N ARG A 122 9.42 -13.20 -3.59
CA ARG A 122 9.70 -14.25 -2.59
C ARG A 122 9.59 -13.73 -1.16
N ALA A 123 10.13 -12.54 -0.86
CA ALA A 123 10.00 -11.94 0.46
C ALA A 123 8.53 -11.75 0.87
N LEU A 124 7.69 -11.32 -0.06
CA LEU A 124 6.26 -11.19 0.16
C LEU A 124 5.57 -12.56 0.34
N GLU A 125 5.92 -13.57 -0.46
CA GLU A 125 5.41 -14.94 -0.32
C GLU A 125 5.77 -15.56 1.03
N ASP A 126 7.04 -15.43 1.45
CA ASP A 126 7.52 -15.93 2.75
C ASP A 126 6.75 -15.27 3.91
N LEU A 127 6.43 -13.97 3.80
CA LEU A 127 5.58 -13.29 4.77
C LEU A 127 4.19 -13.94 4.84
N LEU A 128 3.52 -14.12 3.70
CA LEU A 128 2.16 -14.66 3.64
C LEU A 128 2.08 -16.06 4.24
N VAL A 129 3.05 -16.92 3.91
CA VAL A 129 3.19 -18.25 4.52
C VAL A 129 3.38 -18.16 6.03
N SER A 130 4.22 -17.23 6.51
CA SER A 130 4.50 -17.07 7.95
C SER A 130 3.27 -16.68 8.77
N ILE A 131 2.32 -15.97 8.16
CA ILE A 131 1.07 -15.53 8.80
C ILE A 131 -0.14 -16.42 8.47
N GLY A 132 0.08 -17.54 7.76
CA GLY A 132 -0.93 -18.54 7.47
C GLY A 132 -1.94 -18.12 6.39
N LEU A 133 -1.52 -17.25 5.46
CA LEU A 133 -2.32 -16.82 4.33
C LEU A 133 -1.80 -17.52 3.07
N ASP A 134 -2.53 -18.51 2.57
CA ASP A 134 -2.26 -19.16 1.30
C ASP A 134 -3.14 -18.51 0.22
N CYS A 135 -2.59 -17.51 -0.48
CA CYS A 135 -3.26 -16.74 -1.53
C CYS A 135 -2.32 -16.42 -2.71
#